data_AF-A0A1N6DX47-F1
#
_entry.id   AF-A0A1N6DX47-F1
#
_cell.length_a   1.000
_cell.length_b   1.000
_cell.length_c   1.000
_cell.angle_alpha   90.00
_cell.angle_beta   90.00
_cell.angle_gamma   90.00
#
_symmetry.space_group_name_H-M   'P 1'
#
loop_
_entity.id
_entity.type
_entity.pdbx_description
1 polymer ?
#
loop_
_entity_poly.entity_id
_entity_poly.type
_entity_poly.pdbx_seq_one_letter_code
_entity_poly.pdbx_strand_id
1 'polypeptide(L)'
;MKKIPLTLCLFLLPVWVLAQQRFDYPIKPGTDNWKALKSHKERVDASQIPPDIAGKLSTAALLEAVLDYPLSMDLFFFNTLQDGVDMLKTNFAAFPELLSRKDLVAVSVERYAQLRMDSVTSLEGKYNRAIFSFKVSFLEMILAQPEVTNKIDAARKRSVLQALVTKYEQKERLTDFFGELNLGSSAWAAYRISRRSDDSALNKGAFIPPSVSKNVILQTRKQIN
;
A
#
# COMPACT_ATOMS: atom_id res chain seq x y z
N MET A 1 27.65 -43.33 34.64
CA MET A 1 27.72 -42.57 33.37
C MET A 1 26.44 -42.83 32.59
N LYS A 2 25.44 -41.95 32.68
CA LYS A 2 24.19 -42.05 31.90
C LYS A 2 24.33 -41.14 30.68
N LYS A 3 24.32 -41.72 29.48
CA LYS A 3 24.33 -40.99 28.21
C LYS A 3 22.94 -40.36 28.02
N ILE A 4 22.87 -39.03 27.95
CA ILE A 4 21.66 -38.31 27.55
C ILE A 4 21.57 -38.39 26.03
N PRO A 5 20.47 -38.87 25.42
CA PRO A 5 20.35 -38.91 23.98
C PRO A 5 20.09 -37.49 23.47
N LEU A 6 21.04 -36.99 22.67
CA LEU A 6 20.89 -35.81 21.83
C LEU A 6 19.97 -36.20 20.67
N THR A 7 18.67 -35.94 20.78
CA THR A 7 17.78 -36.12 19.63
C THR A 7 16.64 -35.10 19.64
N LEU A 8 16.61 -34.32 18.56
CA LEU A 8 15.44 -33.67 17.97
C LEU A 8 14.94 -32.33 18.54
N CYS A 9 15.81 -31.31 18.55
CA CYS A 9 15.36 -29.93 18.32
C CYS A 9 15.37 -29.65 16.81
N LEU A 10 14.43 -30.23 16.05
CA LEU A 10 14.20 -29.87 14.65
C LEU A 10 13.00 -28.89 14.59
N PHE A 11 13.34 -27.60 14.66
CA PHE A 11 12.59 -26.44 14.18
C PHE A 11 11.07 -26.40 14.37
N LEU A 12 10.62 -26.14 15.61
CA LEU A 12 9.51 -25.20 15.78
C LEU A 12 10.12 -23.80 15.57
N LEU A 13 10.12 -23.31 14.33
CA LEU A 13 10.37 -21.88 14.13
C LEU A 13 9.36 -21.14 15.01
N PRO A 14 9.81 -20.30 15.97
CA PRO A 14 8.89 -19.62 16.85
C PRO A 14 7.96 -18.79 15.97
N VAL A 15 6.65 -18.88 16.23
CA VAL A 15 5.60 -18.20 15.45
C VAL A 15 5.91 -16.70 15.23
N TRP A 16 6.65 -16.10 16.16
CA TRP A 16 7.19 -14.74 16.09
C TRP A 16 8.12 -14.47 14.90
N VAL A 17 8.93 -15.45 14.46
CA VAL A 17 9.81 -15.34 13.28
C VAL A 17 8.98 -15.35 12.00
N LEU A 18 7.92 -16.17 11.93
CA LEU A 18 6.97 -16.14 10.82
C LEU A 18 6.19 -14.80 10.78
N ALA A 19 5.84 -14.24 11.93
CA ALA A 19 5.11 -12.98 12.02
C ALA A 19 5.89 -11.77 11.47
N GLN A 20 7.23 -11.83 11.48
CA GLN A 20 8.11 -10.77 10.96
C GLN A 20 8.66 -11.04 9.56
N GLN A 21 8.45 -12.24 9.00
CA GLN A 21 8.93 -12.56 7.66
C GLN A 21 8.05 -11.91 6.58
N ARG A 22 8.72 -11.33 5.58
CA ARG A 22 8.08 -10.85 4.36
C ARG A 22 7.54 -12.04 3.59
N PHE A 23 6.28 -11.96 3.15
CA PHE A 23 5.71 -12.93 2.24
C PHE A 23 6.24 -12.69 0.82
N ASP A 24 6.84 -13.70 0.19
CA ASP A 24 7.23 -13.64 -1.23
C ASP A 24 6.24 -14.46 -2.06
N TYR A 25 5.71 -13.85 -3.11
CA TYR A 25 4.77 -14.50 -4.00
C TYR A 25 5.50 -15.57 -4.84
N PRO A 26 5.00 -16.82 -4.86
CA PRO A 26 5.67 -17.91 -5.58
C PRO A 26 5.67 -17.70 -7.10
N ILE A 27 4.66 -17.00 -7.63
CA ILE A 27 4.51 -16.70 -9.05
C ILE A 27 4.33 -15.19 -9.19
N LYS A 28 5.26 -14.52 -9.88
CA LYS A 28 5.30 -13.05 -10.02
C LYS A 28 5.70 -12.59 -11.43
N PRO A 29 5.27 -11.38 -11.86
CA PRO A 29 5.63 -10.81 -13.15
C PRO A 29 7.12 -10.94 -13.49
N GLY A 30 7.41 -11.28 -14.74
CA GLY A 30 8.77 -11.48 -15.23
C GLY A 30 9.30 -12.92 -15.11
N THR A 31 8.68 -13.78 -14.31
CA THR A 31 9.04 -15.21 -14.21
C THR A 31 8.40 -16.06 -15.32
N ASP A 32 8.97 -17.21 -15.64
CA ASP A 32 8.40 -18.11 -16.66
C ASP A 32 7.07 -18.73 -16.21
N ASN A 33 6.94 -19.05 -14.91
CA ASN A 33 5.66 -19.49 -14.33
C ASN A 33 4.57 -18.44 -14.51
N TRP A 34 4.88 -17.14 -14.39
CA TRP A 34 3.91 -16.07 -14.63
C TRP A 34 3.49 -15.97 -16.09
N LYS A 35 4.43 -16.14 -17.04
CA LYS A 35 4.14 -16.14 -18.48
C LYS A 35 3.29 -17.35 -18.90
N ALA A 36 3.37 -18.45 -18.14
CA ALA A 36 2.57 -19.64 -18.42
C ALA A 36 1.08 -19.44 -18.14
N LEU A 37 0.70 -18.55 -17.21
CA LEU A 37 -0.68 -18.23 -16.86
C LEU A 37 -1.40 -17.55 -18.05
N LYS A 38 -2.51 -18.15 -18.49
CA LYS A 38 -3.23 -17.80 -19.73
C LYS A 38 -4.33 -16.78 -19.54
N SER A 39 -4.87 -16.67 -18.33
CA SER A 39 -5.98 -15.77 -18.02
C SER A 39 -5.64 -14.81 -16.88
N HIS A 40 -6.36 -13.68 -16.84
CA HIS A 40 -6.30 -12.77 -15.68
C HIS A 40 -6.72 -13.48 -14.40
N LYS A 41 -7.78 -14.31 -14.48
CA LYS A 41 -8.23 -15.15 -13.37
C LYS A 41 -7.11 -16.06 -12.83
N GLU A 42 -6.37 -16.76 -13.69
CA GLU A 42 -5.23 -17.58 -13.25
C GLU A 42 -4.16 -16.78 -12.52
N ARG A 43 -3.92 -15.52 -12.91
CA ARG A 43 -2.98 -14.62 -12.21
C ARG A 43 -3.52 -14.18 -10.86
N VAL A 44 -4.81 -13.89 -10.74
CA VAL A 44 -5.46 -13.58 -9.46
C VAL A 44 -5.38 -14.79 -8.53
N ASP A 45 -5.70 -15.98 -9.03
CA ASP A 45 -5.67 -17.22 -8.24
C ASP A 45 -4.22 -17.55 -7.79
N ALA A 46 -3.23 -17.37 -8.67
CA ALA A 46 -1.81 -17.57 -8.36
C ALA A 46 -1.22 -16.52 -7.40
N SER A 47 -1.90 -15.37 -7.25
CA SER A 47 -1.48 -14.25 -6.42
C SER A 47 -2.21 -14.18 -5.07
N GLN A 48 -3.01 -15.18 -4.71
CA GLN A 48 -3.64 -15.22 -3.39
C GLN A 48 -2.61 -15.53 -2.29
N ILE A 49 -2.79 -14.92 -1.13
CA ILE A 49 -2.12 -15.33 0.10
C ILE A 49 -3.04 -16.34 0.80
N PRO A 50 -2.59 -17.58 1.10
CA PRO A 50 -3.39 -18.54 1.85
C PRO A 50 -3.91 -17.94 3.16
N PRO A 51 -5.20 -18.12 3.52
CA PRO A 51 -5.77 -17.49 4.71
C PRO A 51 -5.05 -17.85 6.02
N ASP A 52 -4.55 -19.09 6.13
CA ASP A 52 -3.81 -19.54 7.30
C ASP A 52 -2.43 -18.88 7.42
N ILE A 53 -1.83 -18.48 6.30
CA ILE A 53 -0.58 -17.70 6.26
C ILE A 53 -0.90 -16.23 6.57
N ALA A 54 -1.90 -15.66 5.89
CA ALA A 54 -2.30 -14.27 6.10
C ALA A 54 -2.61 -13.98 7.58
N GLY A 55 -3.36 -14.86 8.25
CA GLY A 55 -3.70 -14.74 9.67
C GLY A 55 -2.51 -14.86 10.64
N LYS A 56 -1.36 -15.40 10.19
CA LYS A 56 -0.13 -15.52 11.00
C LYS A 56 0.84 -14.36 10.81
N LEU A 57 0.73 -13.62 9.71
CA LEU A 57 1.58 -12.44 9.46
C LEU A 57 1.27 -11.33 10.46
N SER A 58 2.27 -10.58 10.91
CA SER A 58 2.03 -9.30 11.59
C SER A 58 1.37 -8.30 10.64
N THR A 59 0.74 -7.24 11.17
CA THR A 59 0.08 -6.23 10.33
C THR A 59 1.08 -5.52 9.42
N ALA A 60 2.31 -5.30 9.89
CA ALA A 60 3.40 -4.77 9.06
C ALA A 60 3.78 -5.73 7.93
N ALA A 61 3.95 -7.02 8.22
CA ALA A 61 4.29 -8.01 7.21
C ALA A 61 3.16 -8.21 6.18
N LEU A 62 1.90 -8.23 6.63
CA LEU A 62 0.74 -8.30 5.74
C LEU A 62 0.61 -7.03 4.88
N LEU A 63 0.88 -5.84 5.45
CA LEU A 63 0.89 -4.60 4.69
C LEU A 63 1.92 -4.66 3.55
N GLU A 64 3.16 -5.07 3.83
CA GLU A 64 4.16 -5.22 2.77
C GLU A 64 3.74 -6.26 1.73
N ALA A 65 3.17 -7.40 2.15
CA ALA A 65 2.67 -8.42 1.24
C ALA A 65 1.56 -7.88 0.33
N VAL A 66 0.64 -7.07 0.86
CA VAL A 66 -0.40 -6.39 0.09
C VAL A 66 0.21 -5.39 -0.89
N LEU A 67 1.15 -4.55 -0.45
CA LEU A 67 1.84 -3.59 -1.33
C LEU A 67 2.67 -4.29 -2.42
N ASP A 68 3.14 -5.50 -2.15
CA ASP A 68 3.86 -6.37 -3.08
C ASP A 68 2.95 -7.21 -3.98
N TYR A 69 1.62 -7.05 -3.90
CA TYR A 69 0.66 -7.82 -4.68
C TYR A 69 1.04 -7.81 -6.18
N PRO A 70 1.21 -8.99 -6.83
CA PRO A 70 1.70 -9.10 -8.20
C PRO A 70 0.86 -8.35 -9.24
N LEU A 71 -0.44 -8.20 -8.97
CA LEU A 71 -1.38 -7.45 -9.80
C LEU A 71 -1.76 -6.10 -9.19
N SER A 72 -0.92 -5.50 -8.34
CA SER A 72 -1.17 -4.18 -7.74
C SER A 72 -1.38 -3.08 -8.77
N MET A 73 -0.86 -3.21 -9.99
CA MET A 73 -1.14 -2.26 -11.07
C MET A 73 -2.62 -2.26 -11.50
N ASP A 74 -3.37 -3.34 -11.29
CA ASP A 74 -4.78 -3.45 -11.64
C ASP A 74 -5.62 -2.36 -10.95
N LEU A 75 -5.19 -1.90 -9.76
CA LEU A 75 -5.79 -0.79 -9.02
C LEU A 75 -6.02 0.48 -9.86
N PHE A 76 -5.20 0.68 -10.88
CA PHE A 76 -5.13 1.91 -11.64
C PHE A 76 -5.82 1.82 -13.01
N PHE A 77 -6.43 0.67 -13.34
CA PHE A 77 -7.17 0.47 -14.60
C PHE A 77 -8.68 0.72 -14.46
N PHE A 78 -9.08 1.56 -13.49
CA PHE A 78 -10.46 1.92 -13.21
C PHE A 78 -10.69 3.43 -13.35
N ASN A 79 -11.96 3.83 -13.44
CA ASN A 79 -12.35 5.25 -13.56
C ASN A 79 -12.01 6.06 -12.31
N THR A 80 -12.01 5.41 -11.14
CA THR A 80 -11.70 6.05 -9.87
C THR A 80 -10.78 5.17 -9.02
N LEU A 81 -9.98 5.79 -8.16
CA LEU A 81 -9.13 5.08 -7.20
C LEU A 81 -9.95 4.21 -6.24
N GLN A 82 -11.16 4.65 -5.87
CA GLN A 82 -12.04 3.85 -5.02
C GLN A 82 -12.54 2.59 -5.75
N ASP A 83 -12.89 2.66 -7.03
CA ASP A 83 -13.31 1.48 -7.79
C ASP A 83 -12.21 0.41 -7.85
N GLY A 84 -10.95 0.83 -8.02
CA GLY A 84 -9.80 -0.07 -7.97
C GLY A 84 -9.62 -0.75 -6.60
N VAL A 85 -9.78 0.02 -5.52
CA VAL A 85 -9.77 -0.51 -4.15
C VAL A 85 -10.90 -1.51 -3.93
N ASP A 86 -12.13 -1.20 -4.38
CA ASP A 86 -13.30 -2.05 -4.20
C ASP A 86 -13.17 -3.37 -4.99
N MET A 87 -12.51 -3.32 -6.15
CA MET A 87 -12.12 -4.52 -6.89
C MET A 87 -11.17 -5.40 -6.06
N LEU A 88 -10.13 -4.83 -5.43
CA LEU A 88 -9.23 -5.63 -4.58
C LEU A 88 -9.93 -6.20 -3.35
N LYS A 89 -10.86 -5.45 -2.73
CA LYS A 89 -11.67 -5.95 -1.60
C LYS A 89 -12.43 -7.23 -1.99
N THR A 90 -12.80 -7.35 -3.26
CA THR A 90 -13.57 -8.49 -3.79
C THR A 90 -12.67 -9.64 -4.23
N ASN A 91 -11.55 -9.35 -4.89
CA ASN A 91 -10.76 -10.36 -5.62
C ASN A 91 -9.44 -10.76 -4.94
N PHE A 92 -9.05 -10.11 -3.85
CA PHE A 92 -7.80 -10.40 -3.14
C PHE A 92 -8.04 -10.51 -1.64
N ALA A 93 -8.19 -11.73 -1.13
CA ALA A 93 -8.66 -12.00 0.23
C ALA A 93 -7.78 -11.39 1.35
N ALA A 94 -6.48 -11.21 1.09
CA ALA A 94 -5.55 -10.58 2.03
C ALA A 94 -5.82 -9.09 2.25
N PHE A 95 -6.49 -8.42 1.30
CA PHE A 95 -6.79 -7.00 1.42
C PHE A 95 -7.88 -6.69 2.47
N PRO A 96 -9.08 -7.31 2.45
CA PRO A 96 -10.05 -7.13 3.53
C PRO A 96 -9.53 -7.66 4.88
N GLU A 97 -8.74 -8.73 4.89
CA GLU A 97 -8.01 -9.21 6.08
C GLU A 97 -7.15 -8.08 6.68
N LEU A 98 -6.33 -7.40 5.87
CA LEU A 98 -5.52 -6.26 6.31
C LEU A 98 -6.38 -5.11 6.83
N LEU A 99 -7.43 -4.73 6.09
CA LEU A 99 -8.34 -3.63 6.45
C LEU A 99 -9.07 -3.86 7.79
N SER A 100 -9.26 -5.12 8.17
CA SER A 100 -9.91 -5.52 9.42
C SER A 100 -9.01 -5.33 10.66
N ARG A 101 -7.69 -5.20 10.50
CA ARG A 101 -6.73 -5.24 11.61
C ARG A 101 -6.81 -3.99 12.47
N LYS A 102 -6.82 -4.21 13.80
CA LYS A 102 -7.00 -3.14 14.80
C LYS A 102 -5.87 -2.10 14.78
N ASP A 103 -4.65 -2.53 14.48
CA ASP A 103 -3.43 -1.73 14.47
C ASP A 103 -3.06 -1.17 13.08
N LEU A 104 -3.90 -1.38 12.06
CA LEU A 104 -3.67 -0.91 10.69
C LEU A 104 -3.35 0.59 10.61
N VAL A 105 -4.07 1.42 11.37
CA VAL A 105 -3.86 2.88 11.38
C VAL A 105 -2.41 3.21 11.77
N ALA A 106 -1.92 2.60 12.85
CA ALA A 106 -0.57 2.86 13.34
C ALA A 106 0.47 2.37 12.32
N VAL A 107 0.31 1.14 11.83
CA VAL A 107 1.25 0.50 10.92
C VAL A 107 1.33 1.22 9.56
N SER A 108 0.19 1.55 8.96
CA SER A 108 0.17 2.24 7.66
C SER A 108 0.74 3.66 7.73
N VAL A 109 0.45 4.41 8.81
CA VAL A 109 0.99 5.75 9.02
C VAL A 109 2.50 5.71 9.27
N GLU A 110 2.98 4.78 10.11
CA GLU A 110 4.40 4.60 10.36
C GLU A 110 5.15 4.20 9.08
N ARG A 111 4.60 3.24 8.33
CA ARG A 111 5.18 2.80 7.08
C ARG A 111 5.26 3.92 6.04
N TYR A 112 4.22 4.76 5.97
CA TYR A 112 4.21 5.92 5.08
C TYR A 112 5.21 6.99 5.53
N ALA A 113 5.38 7.21 6.85
CA ALA A 113 6.36 8.15 7.39
C ALA A 113 7.79 7.77 6.97
N GLN A 114 8.13 6.47 7.01
CA GLN A 114 9.43 5.92 6.63
C GLN A 114 9.76 6.02 5.13
N LEU A 115 8.75 6.23 4.26
CA LEU A 115 8.99 6.37 2.82
C LEU A 115 9.79 7.62 2.48
N ARG A 116 10.78 7.44 1.62
CA ARG A 116 11.64 8.49 1.07
C ARG A 116 11.44 8.55 -0.44
N MET A 117 10.88 9.66 -0.95
CA MET A 117 10.59 9.76 -2.39
C MET A 117 11.85 9.75 -3.25
N ASP A 118 12.95 10.29 -2.73
CA ASP A 118 14.26 10.31 -3.39
C ASP A 118 14.91 8.93 -3.51
N SER A 119 14.46 7.93 -2.73
CA SER A 119 14.92 6.55 -2.88
C SER A 119 14.63 5.97 -4.26
N VAL A 120 13.70 6.54 -5.03
CA VAL A 120 13.46 6.12 -6.42
C VAL A 120 14.68 6.34 -7.32
N THR A 121 15.52 7.33 -7.00
CA THR A 121 16.68 7.70 -7.82
C THR A 121 17.81 6.67 -7.75
N SER A 122 17.90 5.92 -6.64
CA SER A 122 18.89 4.86 -6.45
C SER A 122 18.42 3.49 -6.94
N LEU A 123 17.17 3.36 -7.41
CA LEU A 123 16.67 2.10 -7.95
C LEU A 123 17.19 1.85 -9.36
N GLU A 124 17.70 0.64 -9.58
CA GLU A 124 18.16 0.17 -10.88
C GLU A 124 16.99 -0.24 -11.77
N GLY A 125 16.98 0.25 -13.00
CA GLY A 125 15.99 -0.12 -14.01
C GLY A 125 14.64 0.59 -13.89
N LYS A 126 14.00 0.84 -15.05
CA LYS A 126 12.69 1.51 -15.14
C LYS A 126 11.58 0.73 -14.40
N TYR A 127 11.66 -0.60 -14.41
CA TYR A 127 10.68 -1.46 -13.75
C TYR A 127 10.65 -1.24 -12.23
N ASN A 128 11.80 -1.31 -11.54
CA ASN A 128 11.85 -1.14 -10.09
C ASN A 128 11.39 0.25 -9.65
N ARG A 129 11.75 1.28 -10.44
CA ARG A 129 11.29 2.66 -10.23
C ARG A 129 9.77 2.78 -10.34
N ALA A 130 9.19 2.21 -11.39
CA ALA A 130 7.74 2.19 -11.58
C ALA A 130 7.02 1.45 -10.43
N ILE A 131 7.52 0.27 -10.06
CA ILE A 131 6.97 -0.51 -8.94
C ILE A 131 7.05 0.28 -7.63
N PHE A 132 8.15 0.99 -7.36
CA PHE A 132 8.23 1.86 -6.19
C PHE A 132 7.18 2.97 -6.22
N SER A 133 7.05 3.69 -7.34
CA SER A 133 6.05 4.75 -7.48
C SER A 133 4.62 4.24 -7.29
N PHE A 134 4.28 3.07 -7.85
CA PHE A 134 2.97 2.43 -7.66
C PHE A 134 2.74 1.99 -6.21
N LYS A 135 3.76 1.44 -5.52
CA LYS A 135 3.65 1.07 -4.10
C LYS A 135 3.37 2.27 -3.21
N VAL A 136 4.01 3.41 -3.48
CA VAL A 136 3.72 4.67 -2.78
C VAL A 136 2.25 5.06 -2.98
N SER A 137 1.78 5.05 -4.23
CA SER A 137 0.38 5.36 -4.53
C SER A 137 -0.60 4.38 -3.89
N PHE A 138 -0.28 3.08 -3.87
CA PHE A 138 -1.13 2.08 -3.23
C PHE A 138 -1.21 2.30 -1.71
N LEU A 139 -0.08 2.59 -1.04
CA LEU A 139 -0.12 2.92 0.39
C LEU A 139 -0.95 4.19 0.66
N GLU A 140 -0.88 5.19 -0.21
CA GLU A 140 -1.75 6.39 -0.11
C GLU A 140 -3.23 6.02 -0.29
N MET A 141 -3.55 5.10 -1.20
CA MET A 141 -4.91 4.60 -1.37
C MET A 141 -5.41 3.83 -0.13
N ILE A 142 -4.53 3.09 0.57
CA ILE A 142 -4.85 2.43 1.84
C ILE A 142 -5.13 3.47 2.94
N LEU A 143 -4.26 4.47 3.07
CA LEU A 143 -4.44 5.56 4.05
C LEU A 143 -5.75 6.34 3.84
N ALA A 144 -6.23 6.39 2.59
CA ALA A 144 -7.46 7.05 2.23
C ALA A 144 -8.73 6.28 2.65
N GLN A 145 -8.62 5.00 3.07
CA GLN A 145 -9.79 4.16 3.34
C GLN A 145 -10.55 4.53 4.63
N PRO A 146 -11.88 4.29 4.71
CA PRO A 146 -12.67 4.51 5.93
C PRO A 146 -12.12 3.80 7.17
N GLU A 147 -11.56 2.61 6.98
CA GLU A 147 -10.95 1.78 8.02
C GLU A 147 -9.74 2.49 8.68
N VAL A 148 -9.10 3.42 7.95
CA VAL A 148 -8.04 4.29 8.47
C VAL A 148 -8.61 5.67 8.88
N THR A 149 -9.29 6.36 7.96
CA THR A 149 -9.72 7.76 8.14
C THR A 149 -10.74 7.96 9.26
N ASN A 150 -11.57 6.95 9.58
CA ASN A 150 -12.50 7.04 10.71
C ASN A 150 -11.86 6.75 12.07
N LYS A 151 -10.69 6.10 12.10
CA LYS A 151 -10.01 5.64 13.32
C LYS A 151 -8.73 6.40 13.64
N ILE A 152 -8.25 7.25 12.72
CA ILE A 152 -7.04 8.05 12.93
C ILE A 152 -7.29 9.17 13.95
N ASP A 153 -6.43 9.25 14.97
CA ASP A 153 -6.48 10.33 15.95
C ASP A 153 -5.92 11.65 15.41
N ALA A 154 -6.15 12.75 16.14
CA ALA A 154 -5.75 14.09 15.71
C ALA A 154 -4.24 14.26 15.50
N ALA A 155 -3.41 13.62 16.33
CA ALA A 155 -1.96 13.74 16.25
C ALA A 155 -1.42 13.01 15.01
N ARG A 156 -1.83 11.75 14.80
CA ARG A 156 -1.51 10.96 13.61
C ARG A 156 -2.07 11.61 12.35
N LYS A 157 -3.29 12.15 12.40
CA LYS A 157 -3.90 12.90 11.30
C LYS A 157 -3.03 14.08 10.87
N ARG A 158 -2.59 14.91 11.82
CA ARG A 158 -1.71 16.05 11.51
C ARG A 158 -0.39 15.58 10.89
N SER A 159 0.24 14.55 11.50
CA SER A 159 1.50 13.99 11.02
C SER A 159 1.40 13.43 9.59
N VAL A 160 0.37 12.64 9.29
CA VAL A 160 0.19 12.05 7.95
C VAL A 160 -0.15 13.11 6.90
N LEU A 161 -0.96 14.12 7.24
CA LEU A 161 -1.25 15.22 6.32
C LEU A 161 0.01 16.05 6.02
N GLN A 162 0.86 16.30 7.02
CA GLN A 162 2.16 16.95 6.80
C GLN A 162 3.05 16.11 5.89
N ALA A 163 3.13 14.80 6.14
CA ALA A 163 3.89 13.88 5.29
C ALA A 163 3.37 13.85 3.84
N LEU A 164 2.04 13.82 3.63
CA LEU A 164 1.42 13.85 2.30
C LEU A 164 1.76 15.14 1.56
N VAL A 165 1.67 16.29 2.23
CA VAL A 165 2.02 17.60 1.65
C VAL A 165 3.50 17.62 1.25
N THR A 166 4.41 17.24 2.15
CA THR A 166 5.85 17.24 1.86
C THR A 166 6.21 16.27 0.74
N LYS A 167 5.65 15.05 0.76
CA LYS A 167 5.95 14.03 -0.26
C LYS A 167 5.34 14.39 -1.61
N TYR A 168 4.17 15.03 -1.65
CA TYR A 168 3.62 15.57 -2.89
C TYR A 168 4.58 16.58 -3.54
N GLU A 169 5.11 17.53 -2.77
CA GLU A 169 6.09 18.50 -3.29
C GLU A 169 7.39 17.85 -3.77
N GLN A 170 7.84 16.78 -3.11
CA GLN A 170 8.98 15.99 -3.57
C GLN A 170 8.68 15.31 -4.91
N LYS A 171 7.49 14.70 -5.05
CA LYS A 171 7.05 14.08 -6.30
C LYS A 171 6.94 15.09 -7.44
N GLU A 172 6.42 16.30 -7.18
CA GLU A 172 6.36 17.40 -8.17
C GLU A 172 7.76 17.80 -8.69
N ARG A 173 8.82 17.61 -7.90
CA ARG A 173 10.21 17.89 -8.32
C ARG A 173 10.88 16.70 -9.01
N LEU A 174 10.35 15.49 -8.79
CA LEU A 174 10.87 14.22 -9.29
C LEU A 174 10.02 13.70 -10.46
N THR A 175 9.74 14.57 -11.44
CA THR A 175 8.78 14.32 -12.54
C THR A 175 9.15 13.14 -13.43
N ASP A 176 10.43 12.79 -13.50
CA ASP A 176 10.91 11.62 -14.26
C ASP A 176 10.44 10.29 -13.65
N PHE A 177 9.99 10.30 -12.39
CA PHE A 177 9.62 9.11 -11.62
C PHE A 177 8.18 9.11 -11.11
N PHE A 178 7.58 10.30 -10.96
CA PHE A 178 6.23 10.47 -10.46
C PHE A 178 5.39 11.27 -11.44
N GLY A 179 4.33 10.63 -11.94
CA GLY A 179 3.37 11.25 -12.85
C GLY A 179 2.12 11.76 -12.14
N GLU A 180 1.15 12.18 -12.95
CA GLU A 180 -0.14 12.72 -12.48
C GLU A 180 -0.88 11.75 -11.56
N LEU A 181 -0.82 10.45 -11.86
CA LEU A 181 -1.40 9.40 -11.02
C LEU A 181 -0.81 9.39 -9.61
N ASN A 182 0.51 9.59 -9.47
CA ASN A 182 1.18 9.60 -8.18
C ASN A 182 0.92 10.87 -7.38
N LEU A 183 0.68 11.99 -8.07
CA LEU A 183 0.25 13.25 -7.47
C LEU A 183 -1.22 13.15 -7.03
N GLY A 184 -2.07 12.56 -7.88
CA GLY A 184 -3.49 12.33 -7.63
C GLY A 184 -3.72 11.43 -6.42
N SER A 185 -2.98 10.34 -6.25
CA SER A 185 -3.11 9.47 -5.05
C SER A 185 -2.81 10.23 -3.75
N SER A 186 -1.81 11.11 -3.75
CA SER A 186 -1.46 11.92 -2.58
C SER A 186 -2.53 12.97 -2.26
N ALA A 187 -3.02 13.65 -3.29
CA ALA A 187 -4.12 14.61 -3.14
C ALA A 187 -5.39 13.92 -2.64
N TRP A 188 -5.73 12.75 -3.21
CA TRP A 188 -6.88 11.97 -2.79
C TRP A 188 -6.80 11.53 -1.31
N ALA A 189 -5.65 10.99 -0.88
CA ALA A 189 -5.43 10.63 0.51
C ALA A 189 -5.53 11.84 1.44
N ALA A 190 -4.91 12.97 1.07
CA ALA A 190 -4.98 14.21 1.84
C ALA A 190 -6.43 14.72 1.97
N TYR A 191 -7.20 14.68 0.88
CA TYR A 191 -8.61 15.05 0.85
C TYR A 191 -9.44 14.20 1.82
N ARG A 192 -9.35 12.87 1.72
CA ARG A 192 -10.15 11.96 2.56
C ARG A 192 -9.75 12.03 4.04
N ILE A 193 -8.46 12.10 4.35
CA ILE A 193 -7.97 12.23 5.73
C ILE A 193 -8.35 13.58 6.33
N SER A 194 -8.32 14.66 5.55
CA SER A 194 -8.72 15.98 6.03
C SER A 194 -10.23 16.09 6.31
N ARG A 195 -11.05 15.14 5.80
CA ARG A 195 -12.53 15.12 5.87
C ARG A 195 -13.16 16.38 5.28
N ARG A 196 -12.64 16.85 4.13
CA ARG A 196 -13.17 18.02 3.44
C ARG A 196 -14.35 17.61 2.57
N SER A 197 -15.55 18.08 2.88
CA SER A 197 -16.80 18.05 2.08
C SER A 197 -17.30 16.70 1.53
N ASP A 198 -18.57 16.68 1.14
CA ASP A 198 -19.23 15.57 0.44
C ASP A 198 -19.03 15.65 -1.09
N ASP A 199 -17.88 16.14 -1.59
CA ASP A 199 -17.62 16.12 -3.04
C ASP A 199 -17.47 14.66 -3.49
N SER A 200 -18.53 14.14 -4.09
CA SER A 200 -18.62 12.73 -4.47
C SER A 200 -17.55 12.31 -5.49
N ALA A 201 -17.04 13.22 -6.33
CA ALA A 201 -16.05 12.90 -7.35
C ALA A 201 -14.64 12.80 -6.74
N LEU A 202 -14.26 13.78 -5.92
CA LEU A 202 -12.98 13.74 -5.18
C LEU A 202 -12.99 12.64 -4.12
N ASN A 203 -14.13 12.38 -3.48
CA ASN A 203 -14.23 11.29 -2.50
C ASN A 203 -13.99 9.92 -3.15
N LYS A 204 -14.44 9.70 -4.39
CA LYS A 204 -14.15 8.48 -5.16
C LYS A 204 -12.73 8.44 -5.71
N GLY A 205 -12.03 9.57 -5.80
CA GLY A 205 -10.72 9.64 -6.42
C GLY A 205 -10.80 9.41 -7.92
N ALA A 206 -11.81 9.99 -8.59
CA ALA A 206 -11.79 10.13 -10.05
C ALA A 206 -10.49 10.82 -10.48
N PHE A 207 -10.05 10.64 -11.72
CA PHE A 207 -8.85 11.30 -12.25
C PHE A 207 -8.77 12.76 -11.75
N ILE A 208 -7.75 13.05 -10.93
CA ILE A 208 -7.57 14.36 -10.30
C ILE A 208 -6.50 15.11 -11.12
N PRO A 209 -6.87 16.10 -11.94
CA PRO A 209 -5.90 16.85 -12.72
C PRO A 209 -4.84 17.50 -11.81
N PRO A 210 -3.61 17.74 -12.31
CA PRO A 210 -2.53 18.33 -11.51
C PRO A 210 -2.92 19.64 -10.81
N SER A 211 -3.73 20.48 -11.47
CA SER A 211 -4.23 21.74 -10.89
C SER A 211 -5.12 21.53 -9.68
N VAL A 212 -6.02 20.54 -9.73
CA VAL A 212 -6.93 20.16 -8.64
C VAL A 212 -6.12 19.50 -7.51
N SER A 213 -5.21 18.59 -7.85
CA SER A 213 -4.31 17.96 -6.89
C SER A 213 -3.52 18.99 -6.10
N LYS A 214 -2.93 19.97 -6.79
CA LYS A 214 -2.19 21.07 -6.17
C LYS A 214 -3.07 21.94 -5.26
N ASN A 215 -4.30 22.24 -5.68
CA ASN A 215 -5.24 22.99 -4.86
C ASN A 215 -5.53 22.25 -3.53
N VAL A 216 -5.85 20.95 -3.59
CA VAL A 216 -6.07 20.11 -2.40
C VAL A 216 -4.87 20.13 -1.46
N ILE A 217 -3.65 20.07 -1.99
CA ILE A 217 -2.43 20.07 -1.18
C ILE A 217 -2.18 21.45 -0.53
N LEU A 218 -2.36 22.55 -1.27
CA LEU A 218 -2.25 23.91 -0.71
C LEU A 218 -3.28 24.15 0.40
N GLN A 219 -4.50 23.67 0.16
CA GLN A 219 -5.59 23.69 1.10
C GLN A 219 -5.25 22.90 2.37
N THR A 220 -4.74 21.67 2.21
CA THR A 220 -4.31 20.82 3.31
C THR A 220 -3.22 21.48 4.13
N ARG A 221 -2.23 22.11 3.49
CA ARG A 221 -1.18 22.88 4.17
C ARG A 221 -1.74 23.97 5.08
N LYS A 222 -2.72 24.74 4.60
CA LYS A 222 -3.37 25.80 5.42
C LYS A 222 -4.08 25.27 6.67
N GLN A 223 -4.50 24.00 6.68
CA GLN A 223 -5.19 23.39 7.81
C GLN A 223 -4.24 22.84 8.89
N ILE A 224 -3.02 22.47 8.49
CA ILE A 224 -2.04 21.86 9.41
C ILE A 224 -1.02 22.87 9.94
N ASN A 225 -0.96 24.06 9.37
CA ASN A 225 -0.24 25.23 9.89
C ASN A 225 -1.11 25.95 10.91
#